data_AF-A0AAX0Q6A2-F1
#
_entry.id   AF-A0AAX0Q6A2-F1
#
_cell.length_a   1.000
_cell.length_b   1.000
_cell.length_c   1.000
_cell.angle_alpha   90.00
_cell.angle_beta   90.00
_cell.angle_gamma   90.00
#
_symmetry.space_group_name_H-M   'P 1'
#
loop_
_entity.id
_entity.type
_entity.pdbx_description
1 polymer ?
#
loop_
_entity_poly.entity_id
_entity_poly.type
_entity_poly.pdbx_seq_one_letter_code
_entity_poly.pdbx_strand_id
1 'polypeptide(L)'
;MQALSKAFTPGIFLKTETSKRCPGGLPGTVEMDTPDGVCLAKETVWPCPEYRISEDTIRNRCMQELTLIPGIGPARADVLRKKGSRYLTDLGHTVWRDSAYEIADVIQNGSPSEIFGIFQDAHRGNDPLLLGFSHALPGEELLYFDIETLGMFQSPIILFGCGFRKGTELTVVQYLLRDIEDEPAALSLTARLFKEHSHVVTYNGKGFDVPYLNNRLSYYGERTVHPDLHFDLLYPTRRLYRSALSDCCLGTVETYILKKPRADDLPGYLVPAYYQKYLRTRDVSNLTPIIEHNELDVANLALLLCTECEAVYG
;
A
#
# COMPACT_ATOMS: atom_id res chain seq x y z
N MET A 1 11.23 -28.29 27.44
CA MET A 1 11.41 -26.82 27.42
C MET A 1 12.47 -26.51 26.38
N GLN A 2 12.23 -26.43 25.07
CA GLN A 2 11.11 -25.88 24.29
C GLN A 2 10.87 -24.39 24.61
N ALA A 3 11.44 -23.50 23.78
CA ALA A 3 10.88 -22.21 23.35
C ALA A 3 11.92 -21.42 22.51
N LEU A 4 12.29 -21.94 21.34
CA LEU A 4 12.84 -21.15 20.23
C LEU A 4 12.17 -21.66 18.97
N SER A 5 10.91 -21.25 18.75
CA SER A 5 10.20 -21.55 17.51
C SER A 5 9.27 -20.39 17.15
N LYS A 6 9.36 -19.97 15.89
CA LYS A 6 8.35 -19.22 15.12
C LYS A 6 8.25 -17.71 15.38
N ALA A 7 9.26 -16.99 14.91
CA ALA A 7 9.10 -15.69 14.27
C ALA A 7 10.23 -15.61 13.25
N PHE A 8 9.93 -15.35 11.97
CA PHE A 8 11.01 -15.14 11.02
C PHE A 8 11.58 -13.73 11.25
N THR A 9 12.68 -13.73 12.00
CA THR A 9 13.78 -12.77 12.05
C THR A 9 14.19 -12.33 10.63
N PRO A 10 14.48 -11.06 10.33
CA PRO A 10 15.00 -10.67 9.02
C PRO A 10 16.24 -11.52 8.66
N GLY A 11 16.21 -12.20 7.51
CA GLY A 11 17.31 -13.03 7.01
C GLY A 11 17.01 -14.51 6.75
N ILE A 12 16.02 -14.85 5.90
CA ILE A 12 16.13 -16.09 5.12
C ILE A 12 17.09 -15.82 3.98
N PHE A 13 18.38 -15.77 4.29
CA PHE A 13 19.37 -16.03 3.28
C PHE A 13 19.21 -17.52 2.92
N LEU A 14 18.98 -17.85 1.64
CA LEU A 14 19.34 -19.20 1.18
C LEU A 14 20.78 -19.47 1.64
N LYS A 15 21.22 -20.72 1.78
CA LYS A 15 22.65 -21.03 2.03
C LYS A 15 23.62 -20.35 1.04
N THR A 16 23.11 -19.73 -0.02
CA THR A 16 23.79 -19.03 -1.11
C THR A 16 23.68 -17.51 -1.07
N GLU A 17 22.80 -16.91 -0.28
CA GLU A 17 22.70 -15.45 -0.22
C GLU A 17 23.76 -14.96 0.79
N THR A 18 24.52 -13.92 0.47
CA THR A 18 25.47 -13.30 1.41
C THR A 18 25.37 -11.79 1.40
N SER A 19 25.19 -11.18 2.57
CA SER A 19 25.32 -9.74 2.74
C SER A 19 26.79 -9.37 2.86
N LYS A 20 27.28 -8.48 1.98
CA LYS A 20 28.62 -7.90 2.09
C LYS A 20 28.51 -6.38 2.18
N ARG A 21 29.30 -5.80 3.10
CA ARG A 21 29.43 -4.35 3.24
C ARG A 21 30.17 -3.80 2.02
N CYS A 22 29.54 -2.90 1.26
CA CYS A 22 30.10 -2.40 0.01
C CYS A 22 31.28 -1.44 0.31
N PRO A 23 32.53 -1.69 -0.15
CA PRO A 23 33.64 -0.76 0.06
C PRO A 23 33.42 0.52 -0.76
N GLY A 24 33.11 1.64 -0.09
CA GLY A 24 32.90 2.95 -0.73
C GLY A 24 31.48 3.22 -1.26
N GLY A 25 30.50 2.37 -0.90
CA GLY A 25 29.10 2.48 -1.35
C GLY A 25 28.22 3.44 -0.55
N LEU A 26 26.98 3.60 -1.03
CA LEU A 26 25.94 4.42 -0.40
C LEU A 26 25.77 4.08 1.10
N PRO A 27 25.78 5.06 2.02
CA PRO A 27 25.67 4.79 3.45
C PRO A 27 24.42 3.97 3.80
N GLY A 28 24.60 2.94 4.64
CA GLY A 28 23.50 2.08 5.10
C GLY A 28 23.03 1.03 4.09
N THR A 29 23.66 0.93 2.91
CA THR A 29 23.31 -0.11 1.92
C THR A 29 24.15 -1.38 2.09
N VAL A 30 23.55 -2.50 1.73
CA VAL A 30 24.18 -3.81 1.64
C VAL A 30 23.97 -4.39 0.25
N GLU A 31 24.91 -5.22 -0.18
CA GLU A 31 24.73 -6.00 -1.41
C GLU A 31 23.95 -7.29 -1.08
N MET A 32 22.93 -7.56 -1.88
CA MET A 32 22.10 -8.77 -1.81
C MET A 32 22.40 -9.65 -3.01
N ASP A 33 23.12 -10.75 -2.77
CA ASP A 33 23.41 -11.77 -3.76
C ASP A 33 22.30 -12.83 -3.74
N THR A 34 21.64 -13.05 -4.89
CA THR A 34 20.51 -13.97 -5.08
C THR A 34 20.79 -14.90 -6.26
N PRO A 35 20.07 -16.02 -6.41
CA PRO A 35 20.18 -16.87 -7.60
C PRO A 35 19.93 -16.11 -8.92
N ASP A 36 19.17 -15.01 -8.86
CA ASP A 36 18.74 -14.21 -10.02
C ASP A 36 19.70 -13.03 -10.30
N GLY A 37 20.80 -12.92 -9.54
CA GLY A 37 21.79 -11.85 -9.65
C GLY A 37 21.95 -11.07 -8.36
N VAL A 38 22.46 -9.84 -8.47
CA VAL A 38 22.83 -9.02 -7.31
C VAL A 38 22.09 -7.68 -7.37
N CYS A 39 21.62 -7.16 -6.24
CA CYS A 39 21.13 -5.78 -6.14
C CYS A 39 21.61 -5.13 -4.82
N LEU A 40 21.38 -3.83 -4.67
CA LEU A 40 21.55 -3.16 -3.38
C LEU A 40 20.26 -3.24 -2.57
N ALA A 41 20.40 -3.37 -1.26
CA ALA A 41 19.32 -3.19 -0.31
C ALA A 41 19.66 -2.13 0.74
N LYS A 42 18.65 -1.41 1.20
CA LYS A 42 18.72 -0.52 2.37
C LYS A 42 17.55 -0.84 3.29
N GLU A 43 17.81 -0.96 4.58
CA GLU A 43 16.76 -1.10 5.59
C GLU A 43 16.77 0.13 6.50
N THR A 44 15.60 0.70 6.75
CA THR A 44 15.38 1.74 7.75
C THR A 44 14.15 1.41 8.61
N VAL A 45 14.08 2.05 9.77
CA VAL A 45 13.05 1.79 10.77
C VAL A 45 12.38 3.10 11.14
N TRP A 46 11.05 3.10 11.07
CA TRP A 46 10.21 4.25 11.33
C TRP A 46 9.25 3.95 12.49
N PRO A 47 8.91 4.95 13.33
CA PRO A 47 7.81 4.80 14.27
C PRO A 47 6.50 4.52 13.52
N CYS A 48 5.79 3.47 13.92
CA CYS A 48 4.48 3.14 13.37
C CYS A 48 3.41 3.36 14.45
N PRO A 49 2.42 4.26 14.24
CA PRO A 49 1.34 4.42 15.20
C PRO A 49 0.59 3.10 15.39
N GLU A 50 0.20 2.81 16.63
CA GLU A 50 -0.78 1.76 16.89
C GLU A 50 -2.18 2.37 16.82
N TYR A 51 -2.91 1.93 15.81
CA TYR A 51 -4.31 2.25 15.63
C TYR A 51 -5.05 0.95 15.38
N ARG A 52 -6.18 0.77 16.06
CA ARG A 52 -7.00 -0.45 15.94
C ARG A 52 -8.45 -0.07 15.85
N ILE A 53 -9.14 -0.66 14.89
CA ILE A 53 -10.58 -0.58 14.78
C ILE A 53 -11.10 -2.00 14.87
N SER A 54 -12.10 -2.24 15.72
CA SER A 54 -12.71 -3.57 15.77
C SER A 54 -13.46 -3.85 14.47
N GLU A 55 -13.39 -5.09 14.01
CA GLU A 55 -14.12 -5.53 12.82
C GLU A 55 -15.63 -5.28 12.94
N ASP A 56 -16.19 -5.46 14.15
CA ASP A 56 -17.60 -5.14 14.44
C ASP A 56 -17.94 -3.68 14.16
N THR A 57 -17.04 -2.74 14.49
CA THR A 57 -17.24 -1.31 14.22
C THR A 57 -17.31 -1.05 12.72
N ILE A 58 -16.41 -1.68 11.97
CA ILE A 58 -16.33 -1.55 10.51
C ILE A 58 -17.59 -2.12 9.86
N ARG A 59 -17.95 -3.36 10.20
CA ARG A 59 -19.17 -4.02 9.71
C ARG A 59 -20.42 -3.21 10.06
N ASN A 60 -20.50 -2.67 11.28
CA ASN A 60 -21.62 -1.83 11.69
C ASN A 60 -21.73 -0.53 10.85
N ARG A 61 -20.60 0.07 10.46
CA ARG A 61 -20.56 1.24 9.58
C ARG A 61 -20.95 0.88 8.15
N CYS A 62 -20.46 -0.24 7.62
CA CYS A 62 -20.88 -0.77 6.32
C CYS A 62 -22.40 -1.03 6.27
N MET A 63 -22.97 -1.58 7.35
CA MET A 63 -24.42 -1.84 7.47
C MET A 63 -25.27 -0.56 7.41
N GLN A 64 -24.69 0.62 7.63
CA GLN A 64 -25.38 1.92 7.54
C GLN A 64 -25.28 2.57 6.14
N GLU A 65 -24.52 1.94 5.22
CA GLU A 65 -24.32 2.50 3.89
C GLU A 65 -25.41 2.03 2.92
N LEU A 66 -26.53 2.75 2.92
CA LEU A 66 -27.69 2.42 2.09
C LEU A 66 -27.40 2.51 0.58
N THR A 67 -26.36 3.25 0.17
CA THR A 67 -26.02 3.38 -1.26
C THR A 67 -25.37 2.12 -1.85
N LEU A 68 -25.09 1.11 -1.02
CA LEU A 68 -24.68 -0.21 -1.50
C LEU A 68 -25.79 -0.92 -2.27
N ILE A 69 -27.05 -0.58 -2.01
CA ILE A 69 -28.19 -1.22 -2.67
C ILE A 69 -28.37 -0.67 -4.09
N PRO A 70 -28.43 -1.54 -5.12
CA PRO A 70 -28.72 -1.12 -6.47
C PRO A 70 -30.01 -0.28 -6.58
N GLY A 71 -29.87 0.89 -7.18
CA GLY A 71 -30.97 1.85 -7.30
C GLY A 71 -31.15 2.79 -6.09
N ILE A 72 -30.35 2.69 -5.04
CA ILE A 72 -30.31 3.70 -3.96
C ILE A 72 -29.08 4.60 -4.16
N GLY A 73 -29.28 5.76 -4.79
CA GLY A 73 -28.26 6.81 -4.84
C GLY A 73 -28.27 7.72 -3.60
N PRO A 74 -27.31 8.65 -3.46
CA PRO A 74 -27.16 9.51 -2.28
C PRO A 74 -28.44 10.26 -1.88
N ALA A 75 -29.13 10.88 -2.85
CA ALA A 75 -30.37 11.62 -2.57
C ALA A 75 -31.49 10.72 -2.02
N ARG A 76 -31.56 9.46 -2.48
CA ARG A 76 -32.56 8.50 -2.02
C ARG A 76 -32.18 7.95 -0.64
N ALA A 77 -30.90 7.67 -0.40
CA ALA A 77 -30.39 7.30 0.92
C ALA A 77 -30.71 8.39 1.96
N ASP A 78 -30.55 9.67 1.63
CA ASP A 78 -30.88 10.78 2.53
C ASP A 78 -32.37 10.86 2.88
N VAL A 79 -33.26 10.61 1.90
CA VAL A 79 -34.70 10.55 2.15
C VAL A 79 -35.05 9.38 3.06
N LEU A 80 -34.44 8.21 2.86
CA LEU A 80 -34.66 7.03 3.70
C LEU A 80 -34.16 7.28 5.13
N ARG A 81 -32.98 7.88 5.30
CA ARG A 81 -32.42 8.28 6.60
C ARG A 81 -33.34 9.24 7.34
N LYS A 82 -33.90 10.25 6.66
CA LYS A 82 -34.90 11.18 7.24
C LYS A 82 -36.20 10.50 7.67
N LYS A 83 -36.53 9.35 7.09
CA LYS A 83 -37.67 8.51 7.48
C LYS A 83 -37.35 7.50 8.58
N GLY A 84 -36.11 7.48 9.07
CA GLY A 84 -35.67 6.62 10.17
C GLY A 84 -34.95 5.34 9.75
N SER A 85 -34.80 5.07 8.44
CA SER A 85 -34.02 3.92 7.96
C SER A 85 -32.53 4.25 8.04
N ARG A 86 -31.83 3.64 8.99
CA ARG A 86 -30.40 3.86 9.23
C ARG A 86 -29.56 2.69 8.76
N TYR A 87 -30.08 1.47 8.86
CA TYR A 87 -29.41 0.23 8.49
C TYR A 87 -30.04 -0.39 7.25
N LEU A 88 -29.27 -1.19 6.51
CA LEU A 88 -29.79 -1.97 5.38
C LEU A 88 -30.99 -2.81 5.79
N THR A 89 -30.94 -3.44 6.96
CA THR A 89 -32.01 -4.28 7.52
C THR A 89 -33.32 -3.52 7.81
N ASP A 90 -33.28 -2.18 7.94
CA ASP A 90 -34.49 -1.36 8.12
C ASP A 90 -35.34 -1.31 6.84
N LEU A 91 -34.75 -1.63 5.68
CA LEU A 91 -35.42 -1.59 4.38
C LEU A 91 -36.24 -2.85 4.08
N GLY A 92 -36.38 -3.76 5.05
CA GLY A 92 -37.16 -4.99 4.93
C GLY A 92 -38.64 -4.78 4.63
N HIS A 93 -39.20 -3.57 4.74
CA HIS A 93 -40.58 -3.27 4.36
C HIS A 93 -40.72 -2.58 2.99
N THR A 94 -39.61 -2.42 2.27
CA THR A 94 -39.53 -1.68 1.00
C THR A 94 -39.37 -2.62 -0.19
N VAL A 95 -39.40 -2.06 -1.40
CA VAL A 95 -39.09 -2.77 -2.65
C VAL A 95 -37.64 -3.28 -2.73
N TRP A 96 -36.75 -2.78 -1.87
CA TRP A 96 -35.33 -3.18 -1.83
C TRP A 96 -35.05 -4.31 -0.84
N ARG A 97 -36.08 -4.91 -0.21
CA ARG A 97 -35.94 -5.96 0.82
C ARG A 97 -34.88 -7.00 0.47
N ASP A 98 -35.00 -7.62 -0.70
CA ASP A 98 -34.20 -8.80 -1.02
C ASP A 98 -32.73 -8.43 -1.16
N SER A 99 -32.41 -7.39 -1.94
CA SER A 99 -31.03 -6.87 -2.06
C SER A 99 -30.49 -6.35 -0.73
N ALA A 100 -31.32 -5.72 0.10
CA ALA A 100 -30.91 -5.20 1.40
C ALA A 100 -30.51 -6.34 2.35
N TYR A 101 -31.27 -7.44 2.39
CA TYR A 101 -30.92 -8.59 3.22
C TYR A 101 -29.75 -9.39 2.68
N GLU A 102 -29.63 -9.54 1.36
CA GLU A 102 -28.47 -10.19 0.72
C GLU A 102 -27.17 -9.45 1.05
N ILE A 103 -27.13 -8.14 0.85
CA ILE A 103 -25.95 -7.31 1.16
C ILE A 103 -25.67 -7.29 2.67
N ALA A 104 -26.72 -7.19 3.50
CA ALA A 104 -26.57 -7.22 4.95
C ALA A 104 -25.97 -8.53 5.45
N ASP A 105 -26.39 -9.67 4.87
CA ASP A 105 -25.86 -10.99 5.23
C ASP A 105 -24.35 -11.08 4.92
N VAL A 106 -23.91 -10.63 3.74
CA VAL A 106 -22.48 -10.60 3.40
C VAL A 106 -21.71 -9.65 4.33
N ILE A 107 -22.24 -8.47 4.65
CA ILE A 107 -21.58 -7.54 5.59
C ILE A 107 -21.47 -8.14 6.99
N GLN A 108 -22.42 -8.97 7.40
CA GLN A 108 -22.43 -9.56 8.74
C GLN A 108 -21.57 -10.82 8.81
N ASN A 109 -21.64 -11.69 7.80
CA ASN A 109 -21.15 -13.06 7.86
C ASN A 109 -20.05 -13.37 6.83
N GLY A 110 -19.90 -12.54 5.79
CA GLY A 110 -18.90 -12.72 4.73
C GLY A 110 -17.50 -12.29 5.14
N SER A 111 -16.52 -12.72 4.37
CA SER A 111 -15.11 -12.30 4.48
C SER A 111 -14.92 -10.82 4.08
N PRO A 112 -13.82 -10.18 4.51
CA PRO A 112 -13.47 -8.84 4.03
C PRO A 112 -13.43 -8.74 2.50
N SER A 113 -12.92 -9.75 1.79
CA SER A 113 -12.84 -9.74 0.32
C SER A 113 -14.23 -9.73 -0.33
N GLU A 114 -15.22 -10.46 0.22
CA GLU A 114 -16.60 -10.43 -0.27
C GLU A 114 -17.26 -9.06 -0.04
N ILE A 115 -16.99 -8.42 1.11
CA ILE A 115 -17.45 -7.06 1.39
C ILE A 115 -16.82 -6.06 0.42
N PHE A 116 -15.51 -6.17 0.16
CA PHE A 116 -14.83 -5.38 -0.85
C PHE A 116 -15.48 -5.54 -2.23
N GLY A 117 -15.93 -6.76 -2.58
CA GLY A 117 -16.68 -7.02 -3.82
C GLY A 117 -17.97 -6.19 -3.92
N ILE A 118 -18.77 -6.14 -2.85
CA ILE A 118 -20.00 -5.33 -2.83
C ILE A 118 -19.69 -3.84 -3.03
N PHE A 119 -18.66 -3.33 -2.35
CA PHE A 119 -18.23 -1.94 -2.52
C PHE A 119 -17.56 -1.69 -3.88
N GLN A 120 -16.96 -2.70 -4.49
CA GLN A 120 -16.44 -2.63 -5.86
C GLN A 120 -17.58 -2.37 -6.83
N ASP A 121 -18.70 -3.07 -6.69
CA ASP A 121 -19.86 -2.91 -7.57
C ASP A 121 -20.58 -1.59 -7.34
N ALA A 122 -20.80 -1.21 -6.07
CA ALA A 122 -21.54 0.00 -5.73
C ALA A 122 -20.70 1.29 -5.91
N HIS A 123 -19.48 1.29 -5.38
CA HIS A 123 -18.65 2.49 -5.21
C HIS A 123 -17.30 2.41 -5.96
N ARG A 124 -17.14 1.41 -6.86
CA ARG A 124 -15.89 1.17 -7.59
C ARG A 124 -14.69 0.86 -6.67
N GLY A 125 -14.95 0.39 -5.45
CA GLY A 125 -13.92 -0.05 -4.49
C GLY A 125 -13.15 1.11 -3.85
N ASN A 126 -13.69 2.32 -3.96
CA ASN A 126 -13.04 3.57 -3.59
C ASN A 126 -13.58 4.13 -2.27
N ASP A 127 -14.15 3.28 -1.42
CA ASP A 127 -14.82 3.71 -0.20
C ASP A 127 -13.88 3.77 1.01
N PRO A 128 -13.76 4.93 1.71
CA PRO A 128 -12.96 5.05 2.91
C PRO A 128 -13.38 4.10 4.04
N LEU A 129 -14.63 3.63 4.06
CA LEU A 129 -15.07 2.62 5.03
C LEU A 129 -14.20 1.35 4.95
N LEU A 130 -13.79 0.95 3.75
CA LEU A 130 -12.99 -0.26 3.57
C LEU A 130 -11.62 -0.18 4.23
N LEU A 131 -11.07 1.03 4.44
CA LEU A 131 -9.76 1.19 5.08
C LEU A 131 -9.74 0.65 6.51
N GLY A 132 -10.88 0.66 7.21
CA GLY A 132 -10.93 0.13 8.57
C GLY A 132 -10.46 -1.32 8.66
N PHE A 133 -10.70 -2.14 7.63
CA PHE A 133 -10.26 -3.54 7.62
C PHE A 133 -8.74 -3.68 7.73
N SER A 134 -7.95 -2.71 7.27
CA SER A 134 -6.49 -2.75 7.43
C SER A 134 -6.05 -2.74 8.91
N HIS A 135 -6.89 -2.25 9.82
CA HIS A 135 -6.62 -2.17 11.26
C HIS A 135 -7.38 -3.22 12.08
N ALA A 136 -8.27 -3.99 11.44
CA ALA A 136 -8.88 -5.19 12.01
C ALA A 136 -8.02 -6.45 11.77
N LEU A 137 -7.26 -6.45 10.68
CA LEU A 137 -6.32 -7.50 10.33
C LEU A 137 -5.03 -7.41 11.18
N PRO A 138 -4.29 -8.52 11.36
CA PRO A 138 -2.95 -8.46 11.93
C PRO A 138 -2.06 -7.52 11.12
N GLY A 139 -1.50 -6.49 11.76
CA GLY A 139 -0.72 -5.47 11.05
C GLY A 139 0.56 -5.99 10.37
N GLU A 140 1.01 -7.19 10.74
CA GLU A 140 2.14 -7.93 10.12
C GLU A 140 1.78 -8.50 8.74
N GLU A 141 0.51 -8.44 8.31
CA GLU A 141 0.06 -8.91 7.00
C GLU A 141 0.00 -7.80 5.94
N LEU A 142 0.26 -6.54 6.33
CA LEU A 142 0.25 -5.39 5.41
C LEU A 142 1.66 -5.11 4.84
N LEU A 143 1.74 -5.02 3.51
CA LEU A 143 2.89 -4.52 2.78
C LEU A 143 2.59 -3.13 2.20
N TYR A 144 3.31 -2.12 2.64
CA TYR A 144 3.32 -0.78 2.05
C TYR A 144 4.26 -0.80 0.85
N PHE A 145 3.81 -0.37 -0.33
CA PHE A 145 4.58 -0.56 -1.55
C PHE A 145 4.55 0.67 -2.46
N ASP A 146 5.71 1.01 -3.00
CA ASP A 146 5.95 2.10 -3.95
C ASP A 146 7.16 1.78 -4.84
N ILE A 147 7.14 2.21 -6.11
CA ILE A 147 8.25 1.99 -7.06
C ILE A 147 8.74 3.26 -7.74
N GLU A 148 10.04 3.27 -8.06
CA GLU A 148 10.63 4.26 -8.94
C GLU A 148 11.02 3.65 -10.28
N THR A 149 10.74 4.38 -11.37
CA THR A 149 11.01 3.91 -12.74
C THR A 149 11.78 4.95 -13.55
N LEU A 150 12.25 4.59 -14.75
CA LEU A 150 12.88 5.52 -15.68
C LEU A 150 11.86 6.36 -16.47
N GLY A 151 10.57 6.32 -16.13
CA GLY A 151 9.53 7.15 -16.75
C GLY A 151 9.19 6.78 -18.20
N MET A 152 9.71 5.66 -18.72
CA MET A 152 9.37 5.12 -20.04
C MET A 152 8.57 3.83 -19.88
N PHE A 153 7.65 3.58 -20.82
CA PHE A 153 6.84 2.36 -20.83
C PHE A 153 7.73 1.11 -20.85
N GLN A 154 7.49 0.19 -19.90
CA GLN A 154 8.25 -1.05 -19.70
C GLN A 154 9.75 -0.88 -19.40
N SER A 155 10.17 0.32 -18.99
CA SER A 155 11.52 0.49 -18.43
C SER A 155 11.70 -0.32 -17.14
N PRO A 156 12.93 -0.72 -16.82
CA PRO A 156 13.26 -1.31 -15.53
C PRO A 156 12.74 -0.49 -14.35
N ILE A 157 12.26 -1.17 -13.32
CA ILE A 157 12.04 -0.53 -12.01
C ILE A 157 13.42 -0.36 -11.38
N ILE A 158 13.77 0.86 -11.02
CA ILE A 158 15.11 1.19 -10.51
C ILE A 158 15.19 1.15 -8.98
N LEU A 159 14.05 1.30 -8.30
CA LEU A 159 13.95 1.19 -6.85
C LEU A 159 12.58 0.60 -6.46
N PHE A 160 12.59 -0.38 -5.57
CA PHE A 160 11.40 -1.01 -5.00
C PHE A 160 11.35 -0.71 -3.50
N GLY A 161 10.37 0.08 -3.07
CA GLY A 161 10.17 0.41 -1.65
C GLY A 161 9.12 -0.50 -1.02
N CYS A 162 9.49 -1.21 0.05
CA CYS A 162 8.63 -2.16 0.73
C CYS A 162 8.62 -1.90 2.25
N GLY A 163 7.49 -1.47 2.79
CA GLY A 163 7.28 -1.23 4.22
C GLY A 163 6.44 -2.33 4.85
N PHE A 164 6.79 -2.80 6.03
CA PHE A 164 5.97 -3.77 6.79
C PHE A 164 6.22 -3.62 8.28
N ARG A 165 5.19 -3.95 9.08
CA ARG A 165 5.20 -3.70 10.51
C ARG A 165 5.91 -4.83 11.27
N LYS A 166 6.75 -4.47 12.24
CA LYS A 166 7.31 -5.37 13.26
C LYS A 166 7.05 -4.76 14.64
N GLY A 167 6.06 -5.29 15.36
CA GLY A 167 5.68 -4.74 16.67
C GLY A 167 5.14 -3.31 16.58
N THR A 168 5.89 -2.33 17.11
CA THR A 168 5.54 -0.89 17.10
C THR A 168 6.32 -0.08 16.06
N GLU A 169 7.09 -0.76 15.23
CA GLU A 169 7.94 -0.13 14.21
C GLU A 169 7.50 -0.56 12.81
N LEU A 170 7.71 0.34 11.85
CA LEU A 170 7.62 0.05 10.42
C LEU A 170 9.04 -0.15 9.91
N THR A 171 9.34 -1.35 9.42
CA THR A 171 10.57 -1.63 8.68
C THR A 171 10.34 -1.26 7.23
N VAL A 172 11.16 -0.38 6.68
CA VAL A 172 11.19 -0.06 5.24
C VAL A 172 12.44 -0.70 4.65
N VAL A 173 12.24 -1.59 3.68
CA VAL A 173 13.30 -2.21 2.89
C VAL A 173 13.20 -1.69 1.46
N GLN A 174 14.31 -1.18 0.94
CA GLN A 174 14.40 -0.71 -0.44
C GLN A 174 15.36 -1.59 -1.21
N TYR A 175 14.96 -2.08 -2.39
CA TYR A 175 15.84 -2.77 -3.33
C TYR A 175 16.17 -1.83 -4.50
N LEU A 176 17.45 -1.58 -4.74
CA LEU A 176 17.97 -0.55 -5.65
C LEU A 176 18.92 -1.16 -6.68
N LEU A 177 18.76 -0.73 -7.92
CA LEU A 177 19.59 -1.16 -9.04
C LEU A 177 20.83 -0.26 -9.15
N ARG A 178 22.04 -0.82 -9.05
CA ARG A 178 23.28 -0.10 -9.42
C ARG A 178 23.46 -0.04 -10.92
N ASP A 179 22.96 -1.06 -11.60
CA ASP A 179 22.90 -1.21 -13.03
C ASP A 179 21.57 -1.89 -13.36
N ILE A 180 21.11 -1.74 -14.60
CA ILE A 180 19.83 -2.32 -15.04
C ILE A 180 19.80 -3.84 -14.90
N GLU A 181 20.96 -4.49 -14.94
CA GLU A 181 21.14 -5.93 -14.75
C GLU A 181 20.78 -6.42 -13.34
N ASP A 182 20.69 -5.51 -12.36
CA ASP A 182 20.31 -5.83 -10.97
C ASP A 182 18.80 -6.07 -10.81
N GLU A 183 17.97 -5.74 -11.81
CA GLU A 183 16.50 -5.81 -11.71
C GLU A 183 15.94 -7.20 -11.33
N PRO A 184 16.41 -8.34 -11.92
CA PRO A 184 15.86 -9.65 -11.60
C PRO A 184 16.02 -10.02 -10.12
N ALA A 185 17.15 -9.67 -9.50
CA ALA A 185 17.39 -9.88 -8.08
C ALA A 185 16.41 -9.07 -7.22
N ALA A 186 16.22 -7.78 -7.56
CA ALA A 186 15.29 -6.90 -6.84
C ALA A 186 13.83 -7.34 -6.99
N LEU A 187 13.43 -7.80 -8.18
CA LEU A 187 12.10 -8.38 -8.45
C LEU A 187 11.86 -9.65 -7.63
N SER A 188 12.84 -10.56 -7.61
CA SER A 188 12.76 -11.82 -6.87
C SER A 188 12.57 -11.57 -5.37
N LEU A 189 13.34 -10.64 -4.79
CA LEU A 189 13.22 -10.24 -3.39
C LEU A 189 11.88 -9.56 -3.10
N THR A 190 11.43 -8.64 -3.94
CA THR A 190 10.13 -7.96 -3.80
C THR A 190 8.98 -8.96 -3.86
N ALA A 191 8.99 -9.89 -4.82
CA ALA A 191 7.96 -10.92 -4.97
C ALA A 191 7.88 -11.86 -3.77
N ARG A 192 8.97 -12.04 -3.01
CA ARG A 192 8.95 -12.79 -1.74
C ARG A 192 8.22 -12.01 -0.65
N LEU A 193 8.45 -10.70 -0.52
CA LEU A 193 7.72 -9.87 0.45
C LEU A 193 6.20 -9.88 0.16
N PHE A 194 5.80 -9.84 -1.11
CA PHE A 194 4.39 -10.01 -1.51
C PHE A 194 3.81 -11.41 -1.20
N LYS A 195 4.64 -12.44 -1.03
CA LYS A 195 4.18 -13.77 -0.59
C LYS A 195 4.11 -13.89 0.93
N GLU A 196 4.93 -13.12 1.64
CA GLU A 196 4.96 -13.08 3.10
C GLU A 196 3.84 -12.22 3.69
N HIS A 197 3.32 -11.27 2.90
CA HIS A 197 2.28 -10.32 3.31
C HIS A 197 1.08 -10.43 2.36
N SER A 198 -0.08 -10.82 2.90
CA SER A 198 -1.28 -11.10 2.10
C SER A 198 -1.94 -9.85 1.52
N HIS A 199 -1.68 -8.67 2.10
CA HIS A 199 -2.39 -7.44 1.77
C HIS A 199 -1.41 -6.32 1.41
N VAL A 200 -1.80 -5.44 0.49
CA VAL A 200 -0.95 -4.33 0.06
C VAL A 200 -1.62 -2.98 0.30
N VAL A 201 -0.81 -2.00 0.69
CA VAL A 201 -1.17 -0.59 0.82
C VAL A 201 -0.30 0.20 -0.14
N THR A 202 -0.92 1.03 -0.99
CA THR A 202 -0.20 1.86 -1.96
C THR A 202 -0.87 3.24 -2.10
N TYR A 203 -0.24 4.14 -2.83
CA TYR A 203 -0.86 5.38 -3.29
C TYR A 203 -0.91 5.41 -4.82
N ASN A 204 -2.10 5.24 -5.41
CA ASN A 204 -2.31 5.05 -6.85
C ASN A 204 -1.79 3.71 -7.44
N GLY A 205 -1.33 2.79 -6.59
CA GLY A 205 -0.73 1.54 -7.04
C GLY A 205 -1.66 0.48 -7.63
N LYS A 206 -2.98 0.59 -7.48
CA LYS A 206 -3.93 -0.25 -8.27
C LYS A 206 -3.82 0.04 -9.76
N GLY A 207 -3.57 1.30 -10.11
CA GLY A 207 -3.47 1.76 -11.49
C GLY A 207 -2.05 1.76 -12.04
N PHE A 208 -1.03 1.65 -11.17
CA PHE A 208 0.37 1.84 -11.55
C PHE A 208 1.31 0.77 -10.99
N ASP A 209 1.69 0.85 -9.70
CA ASP A 209 2.79 0.09 -9.11
C ASP A 209 2.64 -1.43 -9.27
N VAL A 210 1.50 -2.00 -8.84
CA VAL A 210 1.28 -3.46 -8.87
C VAL A 210 1.15 -3.98 -10.31
N PRO A 211 0.37 -3.35 -11.22
CA PRO A 211 0.39 -3.70 -12.64
C PRO A 211 1.80 -3.61 -13.27
N TYR A 212 2.59 -2.59 -12.92
CA TYR A 212 3.94 -2.40 -13.46
C TYR A 212 4.88 -3.51 -12.98
N LEU A 213 4.86 -3.81 -11.66
CA LEU A 213 5.57 -4.93 -11.07
C LEU A 213 5.23 -6.25 -11.77
N ASN A 214 3.94 -6.54 -11.96
CA ASN A 214 3.48 -7.76 -12.63
C ASN A 214 3.93 -7.85 -14.10
N ASN A 215 3.98 -6.73 -14.80
CA ASN A 215 4.53 -6.69 -16.16
C ASN A 215 6.03 -7.03 -16.17
N ARG A 216 6.81 -6.51 -15.22
CA ARG A 216 8.24 -6.81 -15.11
C ARG A 216 8.50 -8.25 -14.68
N LEU A 217 7.74 -8.78 -13.70
CA LEU A 217 7.80 -10.20 -13.33
C LEU A 217 7.52 -11.09 -14.55
N SER A 218 6.44 -10.80 -15.29
CA SER A 218 6.08 -11.56 -16.50
C SER A 218 7.16 -11.48 -17.59
N TYR A 219 7.81 -10.32 -17.75
CA TYR A 219 8.92 -10.14 -18.70
C TYR A 219 10.10 -11.09 -18.41
N TYR A 220 10.38 -11.35 -17.14
CA TYR A 220 11.42 -12.30 -16.72
C TYR A 220 10.92 -13.75 -16.57
N GLY A 221 9.65 -14.03 -16.91
CA GLY A 221 9.06 -15.37 -16.78
C GLY A 221 8.69 -15.77 -15.35
N GLU A 222 8.65 -14.81 -14.43
CA GLU A 222 8.27 -15.00 -13.04
C GLU A 222 6.74 -14.97 -12.84
N ARG A 223 6.28 -15.53 -11.72
CA ARG A 223 4.86 -15.49 -11.35
C ARG A 223 4.46 -14.08 -10.89
N THR A 224 3.31 -13.61 -11.35
CA THR A 224 2.69 -12.36 -10.91
C THR A 224 2.23 -12.44 -9.45
N VAL A 225 2.19 -11.29 -8.79
CA VAL A 225 1.68 -11.10 -7.44
C VAL A 225 0.23 -10.62 -7.46
N HIS A 226 -0.56 -11.14 -6.52
CA HIS A 226 -1.97 -10.82 -6.37
C HIS A 226 -2.28 -10.70 -4.88
N PRO A 227 -2.35 -9.47 -4.33
CA PRO A 227 -2.72 -9.28 -2.94
C PRO A 227 -4.19 -9.66 -2.72
N ASP A 228 -4.50 -10.25 -1.57
CA ASP A 228 -5.87 -10.63 -1.19
C ASP A 228 -6.76 -9.40 -0.99
N LEU A 229 -6.18 -8.33 -0.45
CA LEU A 229 -6.79 -7.00 -0.33
C LEU A 229 -5.78 -5.93 -0.73
N HIS A 230 -6.27 -4.91 -1.42
CA HIS A 230 -5.47 -3.77 -1.86
C HIS A 230 -6.10 -2.46 -1.39
N PHE A 231 -5.46 -1.84 -0.41
CA PHE A 231 -5.80 -0.53 0.14
C PHE A 231 -5.04 0.56 -0.64
N ASP A 232 -5.65 1.08 -1.70
CA ASP A 232 -5.08 2.18 -2.47
C ASP A 232 -5.61 3.51 -1.91
N LEU A 233 -4.74 4.25 -1.24
CA LEU A 233 -5.07 5.44 -0.45
C LEU A 233 -5.49 6.64 -1.31
N LEU A 234 -5.14 6.67 -2.60
CA LEU A 234 -5.50 7.79 -3.48
C LEU A 234 -7.02 8.01 -3.54
N TYR A 235 -7.79 6.92 -3.57
CA TYR A 235 -9.23 7.01 -3.75
C TYR A 235 -9.96 7.49 -2.48
N PRO A 236 -9.69 6.95 -1.28
CA PRO A 236 -10.14 7.54 -0.03
C PRO A 236 -9.69 8.99 0.15
N THR A 237 -8.40 9.31 -0.10
CA THR A 237 -7.90 10.68 -0.04
C THR A 237 -8.77 11.63 -0.87
N ARG A 238 -9.09 11.27 -2.12
CA ARG A 238 -9.94 12.10 -2.99
C ARG A 238 -11.34 12.27 -2.42
N ARG A 239 -11.91 11.26 -1.77
CA ARG A 239 -13.24 11.39 -1.17
C ARG A 239 -13.25 12.23 0.09
N LEU A 240 -12.20 12.14 0.91
CA LEU A 240 -12.09 12.84 2.18
C LEU A 240 -11.66 14.30 2.00
N TYR A 241 -10.71 14.58 1.09
CA TYR A 241 -9.94 15.83 1.11
C TYR A 241 -9.97 16.63 -0.19
N ARG A 242 -10.60 16.14 -1.28
CA ARG A 242 -10.55 16.83 -2.59
C ARG A 242 -11.07 18.27 -2.57
N SER A 243 -12.05 18.58 -1.72
CA SER A 243 -12.59 19.94 -1.57
C SER A 243 -11.67 20.88 -0.77
N ALA A 244 -10.72 20.33 -0.01
CA ALA A 244 -9.81 21.07 0.86
C ALA A 244 -8.39 21.22 0.29
N LEU A 245 -8.04 20.49 -0.76
CA LEU A 245 -6.70 20.45 -1.36
C LEU A 245 -6.70 20.90 -2.83
N SER A 246 -5.61 21.50 -3.29
CA SER A 246 -5.40 21.87 -4.71
C SER A 246 -5.45 20.63 -5.62
N ASP A 247 -4.79 19.57 -5.16
CA ASP A 247 -4.66 18.27 -5.80
C ASP A 247 -4.57 17.19 -4.71
N CYS A 248 -4.67 15.94 -5.13
CA CYS A 248 -4.48 14.78 -4.27
C CYS A 248 -3.23 14.03 -4.74
N CYS A 249 -2.13 14.75 -4.95
CA CYS A 249 -0.81 14.13 -5.07
C CYS A 249 -0.28 13.86 -3.66
N LEU A 250 0.53 12.80 -3.48
CA LEU A 250 1.00 12.39 -2.16
C LEU A 250 1.75 13.52 -1.43
N GLY A 251 2.64 14.24 -2.10
CA GLY A 251 3.33 15.40 -1.53
C GLY A 251 2.41 16.51 -0.99
N THR A 252 1.29 16.78 -1.67
CA THR A 252 0.26 17.73 -1.20
C THR A 252 -0.45 17.19 0.04
N VAL A 253 -0.81 15.91 0.03
CA VAL A 253 -1.46 15.25 1.17
C VAL A 253 -0.55 15.26 2.40
N GLU A 254 0.73 14.95 2.25
CA GLU A 254 1.66 14.96 3.38
C GLU A 254 1.84 16.36 3.96
N THR A 255 1.95 17.37 3.10
CA THR A 255 2.09 18.76 3.52
C THR A 255 0.87 19.23 4.31
N TYR A 256 -0.35 19.00 3.79
CA TYR A 256 -1.56 19.61 4.32
C TYR A 256 -2.36 18.73 5.26
N ILE A 257 -2.33 17.41 5.09
CA ILE A 257 -3.04 16.44 5.94
C ILE A 257 -2.10 15.91 7.02
N LEU A 258 -0.93 15.39 6.65
CA LEU A 258 0.03 14.85 7.64
C LEU A 258 0.84 15.93 8.36
N LYS A 259 0.76 17.20 7.90
CA LYS A 259 1.53 18.33 8.43
C LYS A 259 3.05 18.10 8.39
N LYS A 260 3.51 17.35 7.39
CA LYS A 260 4.91 17.03 7.11
C LYS A 260 5.32 17.61 5.76
N PRO A 261 5.55 18.93 5.66
CA PRO A 261 6.08 19.51 4.43
C PRO A 261 7.46 18.89 4.14
N ARG A 262 7.69 18.47 2.90
CA ARG A 262 9.00 17.97 2.50
C ARG A 262 9.94 19.14 2.23
N ALA A 263 11.05 19.22 2.96
CA ALA A 263 12.12 20.16 2.68
C ALA A 263 13.13 19.51 1.73
N ASP A 264 13.46 20.18 0.62
CA ASP A 264 14.47 19.73 -0.36
C ASP A 264 14.21 18.36 -1.03
N ASP A 265 12.94 17.95 -1.16
CA ASP A 265 12.57 16.70 -1.82
C ASP A 265 12.77 16.73 -3.33
N LEU A 266 13.17 15.58 -3.88
CA LEU A 266 13.31 15.38 -5.31
C LEU A 266 11.91 15.29 -5.94
N PRO A 267 11.54 16.19 -6.87
CA PRO A 267 10.32 15.99 -7.63
C PRO A 267 10.38 14.67 -8.39
N GLY A 268 9.38 13.79 -8.25
CA GLY A 268 9.39 12.44 -8.84
C GLY A 268 9.69 12.42 -10.35
N TYR A 269 9.28 13.44 -11.11
CA TYR A 269 9.59 13.54 -12.54
C TYR A 269 11.10 13.73 -12.85
N LEU A 270 11.92 14.08 -11.86
CA LEU A 270 13.39 14.19 -11.98
C LEU A 270 14.12 12.89 -11.63
N VAL A 271 13.45 11.90 -11.03
CA VAL A 271 14.04 10.60 -10.67
C VAL A 271 14.79 9.95 -11.86
N PRO A 272 14.22 9.87 -13.08
CA PRO A 272 14.94 9.30 -14.23
C PRO A 272 16.23 10.04 -14.57
N ALA A 273 16.23 11.38 -14.47
CA ALA A 273 17.39 12.20 -14.82
C ALA A 273 18.54 12.03 -13.81
N TYR A 274 18.20 11.91 -12.51
CA TYR A 274 19.17 11.65 -11.45
C TYR A 274 19.79 10.26 -11.61
N TYR A 275 18.98 9.24 -11.87
CA TYR A 275 19.46 7.89 -12.09
C TYR A 275 20.36 7.77 -13.32
N GLN A 276 19.97 8.39 -14.45
CA GLN A 276 20.80 8.43 -15.66
C GLN A 276 22.14 9.15 -15.44
N LYS A 277 22.15 10.22 -14.64
CA LYS A 277 23.39 10.90 -14.26
C LYS A 277 24.28 9.99 -13.40
N TYR A 278 23.71 9.24 -12.46
CA TYR A 278 24.42 8.21 -11.72
C TYR A 278 25.03 7.16 -12.66
N LEU A 279 24.28 6.56 -13.58
CA LEU A 279 24.82 5.55 -14.50
C LEU A 279 26.02 6.06 -15.33
N ARG A 280 25.98 7.34 -15.75
CA ARG A 280 27.06 7.97 -16.53
C ARG A 280 28.31 8.29 -15.70
N THR A 281 28.12 8.74 -14.47
CA THR A 281 29.20 9.32 -13.65
C THR A 281 29.69 8.39 -12.55
N ARG A 282 28.87 7.41 -12.19
CA ARG A 282 28.96 6.55 -11.00
C ARG A 282 29.03 7.34 -9.68
N ASP A 283 28.59 8.60 -9.71
CA ASP A 283 28.48 9.44 -8.54
C ASP A 283 27.19 9.08 -7.76
N VAL A 284 27.39 8.33 -6.68
CA VAL A 284 26.35 7.82 -5.79
C VAL A 284 25.50 8.91 -5.14
N SER A 285 25.99 10.16 -5.08
CA SER A 285 25.20 11.27 -4.54
C SER A 285 23.92 11.55 -5.34
N ASN A 286 23.85 11.09 -6.60
CA ASN A 286 22.64 11.22 -7.41
C ASN A 286 21.57 10.15 -7.09
N LEU A 287 21.92 9.09 -6.34
CA LEU A 287 20.96 8.09 -5.87
C LEU A 287 20.35 8.45 -4.52
N THR A 288 21.08 9.16 -3.66
CA THR A 288 20.62 9.54 -2.32
C THR A 288 19.23 10.19 -2.33
N PRO A 289 18.94 11.19 -3.17
CA PRO A 289 17.62 11.83 -3.17
C PRO A 289 16.49 10.89 -3.64
N ILE A 290 16.78 9.95 -4.55
CA ILE A 290 15.80 8.96 -5.03
C ILE A 290 15.42 8.01 -3.89
N ILE A 291 16.43 7.57 -3.13
CA ILE A 291 16.26 6.65 -2.00
C ILE A 291 15.50 7.34 -0.87
N GLU A 292 15.89 8.56 -0.51
CA GLU A 292 15.22 9.34 0.54
C GLU A 292 13.77 9.67 0.19
N HIS A 293 13.49 9.99 -1.08
CA HIS A 293 12.14 10.20 -1.59
C HIS A 293 11.26 8.96 -1.38
N ASN A 294 11.63 7.82 -1.99
CA ASN A 294 10.83 6.60 -1.88
C ASN A 294 10.72 6.10 -0.44
N GLU A 295 11.76 6.27 0.38
CA GLU A 295 11.71 5.88 1.80
C GLU A 295 10.61 6.65 2.55
N LEU A 296 10.53 7.96 2.31
CA LEU A 296 9.48 8.82 2.88
C LEU A 296 8.10 8.47 2.34
N ASP A 297 7.97 8.23 1.03
CA ASP A 297 6.71 7.83 0.40
C ASP A 297 6.15 6.59 1.08
N VAL A 298 6.94 5.51 1.16
CA VAL A 298 6.55 4.25 1.81
C VAL A 298 6.21 4.43 3.28
N ALA A 299 7.05 5.16 4.03
CA ALA A 299 6.79 5.41 5.46
C ALA A 299 5.51 6.23 5.70
N ASN A 300 5.24 7.20 4.84
CA ASN A 300 4.05 8.04 4.95
C ASN A 300 2.76 7.32 4.52
N LEU A 301 2.82 6.24 3.73
CA LEU A 301 1.65 5.39 3.48
C LEU A 301 1.05 4.84 4.79
N ALA A 302 1.90 4.37 5.71
CA ALA A 302 1.44 3.85 7.01
C ALA A 302 0.79 4.94 7.88
N LEU A 303 1.39 6.13 7.90
CA LEU A 303 0.84 7.25 8.65
C LEU A 303 -0.47 7.77 8.02
N LEU A 304 -0.53 7.85 6.69
CA LEU A 304 -1.72 8.28 5.97
C LEU A 304 -2.88 7.30 6.16
N LEU A 305 -2.62 6.00 6.06
CA LEU A 305 -3.62 4.97 6.32
C LEU A 305 -4.25 5.13 7.73
N CYS A 306 -3.40 5.34 8.74
CA CYS A 306 -3.86 5.61 10.11
C CYS A 306 -4.72 6.88 10.17
N THR A 307 -4.23 7.98 9.58
CA THR A 307 -4.90 9.29 9.58
C THR A 307 -6.26 9.24 8.87
N GLU A 308 -6.35 8.55 7.73
CA GLU A 308 -7.61 8.38 7.00
C GLU A 308 -8.59 7.48 7.76
N CYS A 309 -8.11 6.45 8.45
CA CYS A 309 -8.98 5.64 9.30
C CYS A 309 -9.49 6.42 10.51
N GLU A 310 -8.67 7.27 11.14
CA GLU A 310 -9.10 8.20 12.19
C GLU A 310 -10.15 9.18 11.67
N ALA A 311 -9.98 9.74 10.46
CA ALA A 311 -10.96 10.64 9.87
C ALA A 311 -12.32 9.98 9.59
N VAL A 312 -12.34 8.67 9.35
CA VAL A 312 -13.56 7.91 9.02
C VAL A 312 -14.24 7.32 10.26
N TYR A 313 -13.46 6.92 11.27
CA TYR A 313 -13.91 6.12 12.42
C TYR A 313 -13.73 6.80 13.78
N GLY A 314 -12.94 7.87 13.87
CA GLY A 314 -12.70 8.65 15.09
C GLY A 314 -13.77 9.69 15.42
#